data_AF-A0A072UYV6-F1
#
_entry.id   AF-A0A072UYV6-F1
#
_cell.length_a   1.000
_cell.length_b   1.000
_cell.length_c   1.000
_cell.angle_alpha   90.00
_cell.angle_beta   90.00
_cell.angle_gamma   90.00
#
_symmetry.space_group_name_H-M   'P 1'
#
loop_
_entity.id
_entity.type
_entity.pdbx_description
1 polymer ?
#
loop_
_entity_poly.entity_id
_entity_poly.type
_entity_poly.pdbx_seq_one_letter_code
_entity_poly.pdbx_strand_id
1 'polypeptide(L)'
;MRVQDKLHHLEDIDENCIQKELETDCTEFPYPDLLIQTSGELRVGNFLLWKFAYSVLFFNKKLWPNFGKACFKIDRDAMVLIKEKRNSGR
;
A
#
# COMPACT_ATOMS: atom_id res chain seq x y z
N MET A 1 1.59 -5.42 -27.09
CA MET A 1 1.19 -4.42 -26.07
C MET A 1 -0.20 -3.96 -26.46
N ARG A 2 -1.20 -4.01 -25.56
CA ARG A 2 -2.64 -3.94 -25.92
C ARG A 2 -3.04 -2.82 -26.88
N VAL A 3 -2.40 -1.65 -26.79
CA VAL A 3 -2.59 -0.54 -27.75
C VAL A 3 -2.00 -0.83 -29.13
N GLN A 4 -0.78 -1.37 -29.20
CA GLN A 4 -0.15 -1.81 -30.45
C GLN A 4 -0.95 -2.95 -31.12
N ASP A 5 -1.57 -3.80 -30.30
CA ASP A 5 -2.41 -4.91 -30.73
C ASP A 5 -3.86 -4.47 -31.05
N LYS A 6 -4.14 -3.15 -31.00
CA LYS A 6 -5.46 -2.52 -31.22
C LYS A 6 -6.59 -3.03 -30.31
N LEU A 7 -6.24 -3.54 -29.13
CA LEU A 7 -7.18 -4.01 -28.10
C LEU A 7 -7.71 -2.87 -27.22
N HIS A 8 -7.04 -1.72 -27.19
CA HIS A 8 -7.47 -0.49 -26.51
C HIS A 8 -7.07 0.72 -27.35
N HIS A 9 -7.89 1.79 -27.36
CA HIS A 9 -7.49 3.09 -27.89
C HIS A 9 -6.71 3.89 -26.83
N LEU A 10 -5.92 4.89 -27.27
CA LEU A 10 -5.13 5.72 -26.36
C LEU A 10 -6.00 6.47 -25.34
N GLU A 11 -7.20 6.85 -25.75
CA GLU A 11 -8.17 7.59 -24.94
C GLU A 11 -8.81 6.70 -23.86
N ASP A 12 -8.71 5.38 -23.98
CA ASP A 12 -9.28 4.41 -23.04
C ASP A 12 -8.32 4.08 -21.88
N ILE A 13 -7.11 4.64 -21.87
CA ILE A 13 -6.10 4.36 -20.83
C ILE A 13 -6.37 5.25 -19.62
N ASP A 14 -6.91 4.64 -18.57
CA ASP A 14 -7.18 5.28 -17.28
C ASP A 14 -6.43 4.59 -16.12
N GLU A 15 -6.66 5.05 -14.89
CA GLU A 15 -6.09 4.45 -13.68
C GLU A 15 -6.46 2.97 -13.51
N ASN A 16 -7.66 2.57 -13.94
CA ASN A 16 -8.11 1.19 -13.85
C ASN A 16 -7.37 0.29 -14.84
N CYS A 17 -7.03 0.79 -16.02
CA CYS A 17 -6.20 0.09 -17.00
C CYS A 17 -4.83 -0.22 -16.40
N ILE A 18 -4.17 0.78 -15.82
CA ILE A 18 -2.86 0.60 -15.16
C ILE A 18 -2.98 -0.38 -14.01
N GLN A 19 -4.01 -0.24 -13.16
CA GLN A 19 -4.25 -1.09 -12.00
C GLN A 19 -4.28 -2.58 -12.35
N LYS A 20 -4.98 -2.96 -13.45
CA LYS A 20 -5.18 -4.33 -13.93
C LYS A 20 -3.92 -4.97 -14.52
N GLU A 21 -2.97 -4.17 -14.98
CA GLU A 21 -1.70 -4.69 -15.52
C GLU A 21 -0.61 -4.83 -14.43
N LEU A 22 -0.85 -4.36 -13.20
CA LEU A 22 0.12 -4.50 -12.10
C LEU A 22 0.08 -5.93 -11.53
N GLU A 23 1.25 -6.51 -11.23
CA GLU A 23 1.39 -7.90 -10.74
C GLU A 23 0.50 -8.23 -9.52
N THR A 24 0.34 -7.27 -8.63
CA THR A 24 -0.53 -7.30 -7.44
C THR A 24 -2.03 -7.50 -7.72
N ASP A 25 -2.51 -7.27 -8.94
CA ASP A 25 -3.93 -7.43 -9.29
C ASP A 25 -4.40 -8.90 -9.18
N CYS A 26 -3.47 -9.86 -9.19
CA CYS A 26 -3.77 -11.27 -8.95
C CYS A 26 -4.16 -11.61 -7.49
N THR A 27 -4.16 -10.63 -6.59
CA THR A 27 -4.45 -10.81 -5.16
C THR A 27 -5.83 -10.30 -4.79
N GLU A 28 -6.46 -10.92 -3.78
CA GLU A 28 -7.76 -10.46 -3.27
C GLU A 28 -7.70 -9.04 -2.68
N PHE A 29 -6.53 -8.65 -2.14
CA PHE A 29 -6.30 -7.35 -1.49
C PHE A 29 -5.10 -6.63 -2.13
N PRO A 30 -5.26 -6.06 -3.34
CA PRO A 30 -4.17 -5.44 -4.07
C PRO A 30 -3.70 -4.12 -3.46
N TYR A 31 -4.52 -3.49 -2.61
CA TYR A 31 -4.23 -2.23 -1.93
C TYR A 31 -4.00 -2.48 -0.44
N PRO A 32 -2.76 -2.36 0.06
CA PRO A 32 -2.50 -2.51 1.48
C PRO A 32 -3.13 -1.36 2.28
N ASP A 33 -3.71 -1.66 3.43
CA ASP A 33 -4.18 -0.63 4.37
C ASP A 33 -3.06 -0.05 5.23
N LEU A 34 -2.03 -0.86 5.49
CA LEU A 34 -0.93 -0.57 6.38
C LEU A 34 0.39 -0.99 5.74
N LEU A 35 1.34 -0.06 5.67
CA LEU A 35 2.71 -0.35 5.28
C LEU A 35 3.62 -0.09 6.47
N ILE A 36 4.30 -1.15 6.95
CA ILE A 36 5.22 -1.08 8.09
C ILE A 36 6.65 -1.15 7.57
N GLN A 37 7.42 -0.09 7.81
CA GLN A 37 8.84 -0.04 7.52
C GLN A 37 9.63 -0.13 8.84
N THR A 38 10.45 -1.16 8.98
CA THR A 38 11.30 -1.36 10.17
C THR A 38 12.66 -0.67 10.03
N SER A 39 13.47 -0.74 11.09
CA SER A 39 14.84 -0.22 11.17
C SER A 39 14.97 1.31 11.25
N GLY A 40 13.88 2.02 11.50
CA GLY A 40 13.89 3.47 11.77
C GLY A 40 14.10 4.37 10.55
N GLU A 41 14.14 3.80 9.35
CA GLU A 41 14.30 4.54 8.10
C GLU A 41 13.00 5.20 7.66
N LEU A 42 12.99 6.51 7.43
CA LEU A 42 11.82 7.26 6.97
C LEU A 42 11.76 7.32 5.43
N ARG A 43 11.70 6.15 4.79
CA ARG A 43 11.58 6.05 3.32
C ARG A 43 10.74 4.84 2.91
N VAL A 44 10.08 4.95 1.76
CA VAL A 44 9.29 3.87 1.15
C VAL A 44 10.12 2.94 0.24
N GLY A 45 11.34 3.32 -0.10
CA GLY A 45 12.29 2.43 -0.79
C GLY A 45 11.84 1.94 -2.18
N ASN A 46 10.98 2.69 -2.89
CA ASN A 46 10.40 2.31 -4.18
C ASN A 46 9.53 1.03 -4.14
N PHE A 47 8.90 0.73 -3.01
CA PHE A 47 8.10 -0.48 -2.83
C PHE A 47 6.59 -0.21 -2.96
N LEU A 48 5.93 -0.73 -4.00
CA LEU A 48 4.47 -0.66 -4.23
C LEU A 48 3.87 0.74 -4.41
N LEU A 49 4.62 1.69 -4.99
CA LEU A 49 4.24 3.12 -5.12
C LEU A 49 2.78 3.36 -5.54
N TRP A 50 2.29 2.64 -6.54
CA TRP A 50 0.91 2.78 -7.02
C TRP A 50 -0.12 2.28 -6.00
N LYS A 51 0.16 1.17 -5.31
CA LYS A 51 -0.83 0.50 -4.46
C LYS A 51 -0.95 1.10 -3.06
N PHE A 52 0.11 1.70 -2.52
CA PHE A 52 0.07 2.22 -1.14
C PHE A 52 -0.33 3.70 -1.04
N ALA A 53 -0.75 4.36 -2.13
CA ALA A 53 -1.04 5.79 -2.17
C ALA A 53 -1.98 6.28 -1.03
N TYR A 54 -2.90 5.41 -0.59
CA TYR A 54 -3.85 5.69 0.50
C TYR A 54 -3.61 4.89 1.79
N SER A 55 -2.52 4.13 1.86
CA SER A 55 -2.17 3.34 3.04
C SER A 55 -1.75 4.22 4.21
N VAL A 56 -1.93 3.70 5.42
CA VAL A 56 -1.25 4.23 6.60
C VAL A 56 0.19 3.76 6.58
N LEU A 57 1.13 4.71 6.63
CA LEU A 57 2.56 4.44 6.71
C LEU A 57 3.00 4.43 8.18
N PHE A 58 3.60 3.34 8.64
CA PHE A 58 4.13 3.21 9.99
C PHE A 58 5.62 2.89 9.97
N PHE A 59 6.42 3.78 10.58
CA PHE A 59 7.87 3.64 10.63
C PHE A 59 8.31 3.16 12.02
N ASN A 60 8.67 1.90 12.12
CA ASN A 60 9.07 1.25 13.37
C ASN A 60 10.60 1.29 13.53
N LYS A 61 11.08 1.74 14.70
CA LYS A 61 12.51 1.81 15.01
C LYS A 61 13.15 0.43 15.27
N LYS A 62 12.36 -0.61 15.54
CA LYS A 62 12.89 -1.96 15.74
C LYS A 62 13.52 -2.48 14.46
N LEU A 63 14.68 -3.12 14.59
CA LEU A 63 15.32 -3.85 13.50
C LEU A 63 14.46 -5.07 13.11
N TRP A 64 14.48 -5.45 11.82
CA TRP A 64 13.69 -6.57 11.29
C TRP A 64 13.82 -7.88 12.08
N PRO A 65 15.02 -8.35 12.49
CA PRO A 65 15.16 -9.58 13.28
C PRO A 65 14.46 -9.52 14.65
N ASN A 66 14.24 -8.31 15.18
CA ASN A 66 13.60 -8.06 16.46
C ASN A 66 12.11 -7.66 16.30
N PHE A 67 11.59 -7.65 15.08
CA PHE A 67 10.20 -7.35 14.78
C PHE A 67 9.40 -8.65 14.77
N GLY A 68 8.41 -8.76 15.66
CA GLY A 68 7.59 -9.95 15.82
C GLY A 68 6.11 -9.64 15.98
N LYS A 69 5.30 -10.68 16.24
CA LYS A 69 3.83 -10.59 16.32
C LYS A 69 3.32 -9.51 17.27
N ALA A 70 3.97 -9.31 18.41
CA ALA A 70 3.59 -8.27 19.37
C ALA A 70 3.76 -6.85 18.79
N CYS A 71 4.86 -6.60 18.08
CA CYS A 71 5.09 -5.33 17.39
C CYS A 71 4.04 -5.09 16.32
N PHE A 72 3.75 -6.11 15.50
CA PHE A 72 2.73 -6.03 14.47
C PHE A 72 1.34 -5.68 15.03
N LYS A 73 0.94 -6.27 16.16
CA LYS A 73 -0.34 -5.95 16.80
C LYS A 73 -0.42 -4.47 17.21
N ILE A 74 0.62 -3.95 17.85
CA ILE A 74 0.69 -2.54 18.26
C ILE A 74 0.57 -1.61 17.05
N ASP A 75 1.33 -1.88 15.99
CA ASP A 75 1.34 -1.05 14.78
C ASP A 75 -0.03 -1.10 14.06
N ARG A 76 -0.69 -2.26 14.05
CA ARG A 76 -2.05 -2.43 13.52
C ARG A 76 -3.10 -1.69 14.37
N ASP A 77 -3.03 -1.80 15.69
CA ASP A 77 -3.99 -1.15 16.60
C ASP A 77 -3.87 0.38 16.48
N ALA A 78 -2.64 0.90 16.32
CA ALA A 78 -2.40 2.30 16.02
C ALA A 78 -3.06 2.74 14.69
N MET A 79 -2.98 1.92 13.63
CA MET A 79 -3.68 2.19 12.37
C MET A 79 -5.19 2.31 12.57
N VAL A 80 -5.81 1.39 13.32
CA VAL A 80 -7.26 1.41 13.59
C VAL A 80 -7.66 2.73 14.25
N LEU A 81 -6.94 3.14 15.29
CA LEU A 81 -7.17 4.42 15.99
C LEU A 81 -7.00 5.64 15.06
N ILE A 82 -6.01 5.60 14.16
CA ILE A 82 -5.80 6.68 13.17
C ILE A 82 -7.01 6.76 12.21
N LYS A 83 -7.50 5.61 11.73
CA LYS A 83 -8.66 5.56 10.83
C LYS A 83 -9.93 6.04 11.52
N GLU A 84 -10.18 5.63 12.76
CA GLU A 84 -11.33 6.08 13.56
C GLU A 84 -11.31 7.61 13.75
N LYS A 85 -10.17 8.19 14.12
CA LYS A 85 -10.03 9.65 14.28
C LYS A 85 -10.26 10.41 12.97
N ARG A 86 -9.78 9.88 11.85
CA ARG A 86 -10.01 10.48 10.52
C ARG A 86 -11.49 10.45 10.14
N ASN A 87 -12.20 9.39 10.49
CA ASN A 87 -13.61 9.22 10.18
C ASN A 87 -14.52 10.02 11.12
N SER A 88 -14.15 10.17 12.39
CA SER A 88 -14.90 10.97 13.37
C SER A 88 -14.82 12.49 13.15
N GLY A 89 -13.93 12.95 12.28
CA GLY A 89 -13.80 14.36 11.88
C GLY A 89 -14.54 14.71 10.58
N ARG A 90 -15.31 13.76 10.01
CA ARG A 90 -16.23 13.96 8.89
C ARG A 90 -17.67 13.82 9.37
#